data_AF-G2LMK5-F1
#
_entry.id   AF-G2LMK5-F1
#
_cell.length_a   1.000
_cell.length_b   1.000
_cell.length_c   1.000
_cell.angle_alpha   90.00
_cell.angle_beta   90.00
_cell.angle_gamma   90.00
#
_symmetry.space_group_name_H-M   'P 1'
#
loop_
_entity.id
_entity.type
_entity.pdbx_description
1 polymer ?
#
loop_
_entity_poly.entity_id
_entity_poly.type
_entity_poly.pdbx_seq_one_letter_code
_entity_poly.pdbx_strand_id
1 'polypeptide(L)'
;MNFQLLHQDGNARYGFFNFNKKIIETPIFMPVGTYGAVRSISTEEIKKTGSKIILANAFHLYFRPGHKIVKLHGSLHDFMNWSGPILTDSGGFQIFSLSQFCKVNNEGVLFKNHINGKNIFLTPEISMKIQLDLGSNIVMIFDECISYTQDWEKTKSAMERSLIWAKKSRLYFDSHKNKNLLFGIIHGGVYSSLRDISLKELIKIGFDGYALGGLAVGEPKKEMYRLLDHVCPQIPKNKPRYLMGVGKPEDLIEGVNRGIDMFDCVMPTRNARNGYLFVTNGIIKIRNKQYKEDLSCLDSACTCYTCRYYTRSYLHHLSSCNEMLGARLNTIHNLHYYQTLMSNIRNSIKNNKFRQFVLNFYKQKNKINF
;
A
#
# COMPACT_ATOMS: atom_id res chain seq x y z
N MET A 1 6.31 -0.95 22.63
CA MET A 1 6.62 -0.31 21.34
C MET A 1 6.63 -1.39 20.29
N ASN A 2 5.87 -1.24 19.20
CA ASN A 2 5.71 -2.33 18.23
C ASN A 2 6.69 -2.24 17.05
N PHE A 3 7.32 -1.09 16.78
CA PHE A 3 8.34 -0.94 15.74
C PHE A 3 9.74 -0.74 16.33
N GLN A 4 10.74 -1.42 15.77
CA GLN A 4 12.15 -1.26 16.13
C GLN A 4 13.00 -1.10 14.86
N LEU A 5 13.80 -0.04 14.83
CA LEU A 5 14.84 0.15 13.82
C LEU A 5 16.08 -0.66 14.24
N LEU A 6 16.56 -1.53 13.36
CA LEU A 6 17.71 -2.41 13.63
C LEU A 6 18.97 -1.97 12.91
N HIS A 7 18.83 -1.51 11.66
CA HIS A 7 19.96 -1.11 10.84
C HIS A 7 19.58 0.02 9.89
N GLN A 8 20.56 0.82 9.50
CA GLN A 8 20.37 1.92 8.56
C GLN A 8 21.60 2.03 7.64
N ASP A 9 21.37 2.08 6.33
CA ASP A 9 22.40 2.29 5.28
C ASP A 9 22.02 3.55 4.50
N GLY A 10 22.73 4.65 4.74
CA GLY A 10 22.32 5.98 4.30
C GLY A 10 20.96 6.37 4.91
N ASN A 11 19.95 6.62 4.07
CA ASN A 11 18.58 6.88 4.52
C ASN A 11 17.71 5.61 4.55
N ALA A 12 18.16 4.51 3.95
CA ALA A 12 17.42 3.27 3.88
C ALA A 12 17.44 2.55 5.24
N ARG A 13 16.27 2.10 5.68
CA ARG A 13 16.04 1.62 7.04
C ARG A 13 15.62 0.15 7.01
N TYR A 14 16.24 -0.65 7.86
CA TYR A 14 15.82 -2.00 8.16
C TYR A 14 15.32 -2.06 9.60
N GLY A 15 14.06 -2.43 9.76
CA GLY A 15 13.41 -2.56 11.05
C GLY A 15 12.40 -3.69 11.05
N PHE A 16 11.60 -3.77 12.10
CA PHE A 16 10.50 -4.72 12.15
C PHE A 16 9.35 -4.26 13.04
N PHE A 17 8.17 -4.84 12.79
CA PHE A 17 7.04 -4.84 13.70
C PHE A 17 6.92 -6.16 14.44
N ASN A 18 6.48 -6.10 15.70
CA ASN A 18 6.06 -7.29 16.45
C ASN A 18 4.53 -7.27 16.67
N PHE A 19 3.84 -8.21 16.04
CA PHE A 19 2.40 -8.44 16.23
C PHE A 19 2.20 -9.81 16.87
N ASN A 20 1.91 -9.86 18.17
CA ASN A 20 1.64 -11.12 18.90
C ASN A 20 2.69 -12.21 18.60
N LYS A 21 3.98 -11.88 18.75
CA LYS A 21 5.15 -12.74 18.47
C LYS A 21 5.42 -13.00 16.97
N LYS A 22 4.68 -12.38 16.06
CA LYS A 22 4.97 -12.42 14.61
C LYS A 22 5.81 -11.21 14.22
N ILE A 23 6.99 -11.47 13.68
CA ILE A 23 7.92 -10.46 13.21
C ILE A 23 7.64 -10.12 11.74
N ILE A 24 7.41 -8.84 11.47
CA ILE A 24 7.24 -8.29 10.13
C ILE A 24 8.37 -7.30 9.85
N GLU A 25 9.32 -7.70 9.04
CA GLU A 25 10.48 -6.86 8.69
C GLU A 25 10.10 -5.76 7.69
N THR A 26 10.75 -4.61 7.80
CA THR A 26 10.68 -3.47 6.86
C THR A 26 12.02 -3.25 6.16
N PRO A 27 12.06 -2.78 4.90
CA PRO A 27 10.92 -2.32 4.10
C PRO A 27 9.99 -3.45 3.65
N ILE A 28 8.69 -3.13 3.52
CA ILE A 28 7.65 -4.11 3.17
C ILE A 28 6.66 -3.60 2.13
N PHE A 29 6.17 -4.54 1.32
CA PHE A 29 5.08 -4.32 0.37
C PHE A 29 3.83 -5.10 0.79
N MET A 30 2.69 -4.42 0.85
CA MET A 30 1.39 -4.96 1.25
C MET A 30 0.51 -5.20 0.01
N PRO A 31 0.18 -6.46 -0.32
CA PRO A 31 -0.85 -6.75 -1.31
C PRO A 31 -2.20 -6.17 -0.89
N VAL A 32 -2.92 -5.57 -1.84
CA VAL A 32 -4.20 -4.89 -1.58
C VAL A 32 -5.38 -5.82 -1.82
N GLY A 33 -6.18 -6.02 -0.77
CA GLY A 33 -7.47 -6.71 -0.77
C GLY A 33 -8.64 -5.72 -0.77
N THR A 34 -9.39 -5.66 -1.87
CA THR A 34 -10.46 -4.66 -2.03
C THR A 34 -11.75 -5.05 -1.31
N TYR A 35 -12.19 -6.30 -1.42
CA TYR A 35 -13.45 -6.79 -0.84
C TYR A 35 -13.21 -7.94 0.14
N GLY A 36 -12.23 -7.77 1.02
CA GLY A 36 -11.77 -8.87 1.89
C GLY A 36 -11.06 -9.99 1.14
N ALA A 37 -10.59 -9.72 -0.08
CA ALA A 37 -9.84 -10.68 -0.90
C ALA A 37 -8.83 -9.94 -1.79
N VAL A 38 -7.61 -10.47 -1.86
CA VAL A 38 -6.64 -10.07 -2.90
C VAL A 38 -7.07 -10.74 -4.19
N ARG A 39 -7.30 -9.95 -5.22
CA ARG A 39 -7.94 -10.43 -6.46
C ARG A 39 -7.17 -11.61 -7.07
N SER A 40 -7.93 -12.63 -7.47
CA SER A 40 -7.48 -13.83 -8.20
C SER A 40 -6.73 -14.90 -7.41
N ILE A 41 -6.48 -14.73 -6.10
CA ILE A 41 -5.74 -15.71 -5.29
C ILE A 41 -6.33 -15.90 -3.88
N SER A 42 -6.12 -17.08 -3.32
CA SER A 42 -6.47 -17.45 -1.94
C SER A 42 -5.47 -16.93 -0.90
N THR A 43 -5.82 -16.94 0.39
CA THR A 43 -4.91 -16.50 1.46
C THR A 43 -3.70 -17.41 1.62
N GLU A 44 -3.85 -18.71 1.35
CA GLU A 44 -2.76 -19.69 1.32
C GLU A 44 -1.73 -19.34 0.23
N GLU A 45 -2.21 -18.93 -0.94
CA GLU A 45 -1.35 -18.48 -2.05
C GLU A 45 -0.66 -17.17 -1.72
N ILE A 46 -1.36 -16.20 -1.11
CA ILE A 46 -0.75 -14.96 -0.62
C ILE A 46 0.42 -15.28 0.32
N LYS A 47 0.25 -16.20 1.29
CA LYS A 47 1.32 -16.62 2.20
C LYS A 47 2.51 -17.20 1.44
N LYS A 48 2.26 -18.06 0.44
CA LYS A 48 3.31 -18.67 -0.40
C LYS A 48 4.09 -17.66 -1.25
N THR A 49 3.56 -16.45 -1.48
CA THR A 49 4.33 -15.38 -2.13
C THR A 49 5.41 -14.78 -1.24
N GLY A 50 5.35 -14.99 0.08
CA GLY A 50 6.21 -14.35 1.08
C GLY A 50 5.57 -13.15 1.78
N SER A 51 4.32 -12.81 1.43
CA SER A 51 3.60 -11.71 2.06
C SER A 51 3.28 -12.02 3.52
N LYS A 52 3.63 -11.12 4.43
CA LYS A 52 3.40 -11.26 5.89
C LYS A 52 2.25 -10.38 6.41
N ILE A 53 1.85 -9.37 5.65
CA ILE A 53 0.79 -8.40 5.93
C ILE A 53 0.09 -8.04 4.63
N ILE A 54 -1.19 -7.71 4.71
CA ILE A 54 -1.98 -7.20 3.59
C ILE A 54 -2.63 -5.87 3.95
N LEU A 55 -2.98 -5.09 2.93
CA LEU A 55 -3.87 -3.95 3.07
C LEU A 55 -5.30 -4.40 2.74
N ALA A 56 -6.27 -4.09 3.59
CA ALA A 56 -7.68 -4.26 3.31
C ALA A 56 -8.36 -2.91 3.13
N ASN A 57 -9.25 -2.82 2.14
CA ASN A 57 -9.98 -1.59 1.91
C ASN A 57 -11.23 -1.51 2.79
N ALA A 58 -11.22 -0.64 3.79
CA ALA A 58 -12.34 -0.53 4.74
C ALA A 58 -13.59 0.06 4.07
N PHE A 59 -13.41 0.97 3.10
CA PHE A 59 -14.51 1.62 2.40
C PHE A 59 -15.37 0.64 1.62
N HIS A 60 -14.74 -0.24 0.82
CA HIS A 60 -15.45 -1.27 0.09
C HIS A 60 -16.10 -2.29 1.01
N LEU A 61 -15.42 -2.71 2.08
CA LEU A 61 -15.97 -3.62 3.09
C LEU A 61 -17.13 -3.02 3.88
N TYR A 62 -17.16 -1.69 4.05
CA TYR A 62 -18.28 -0.99 4.66
C TYR A 62 -19.56 -1.09 3.82
N PHE A 63 -19.44 -1.06 2.48
CA PHE A 63 -20.59 -1.21 1.59
C PHE A 63 -20.96 -2.67 1.31
N ARG A 64 -19.95 -3.53 1.18
CA ARG A 64 -20.15 -4.94 0.87
C ARG A 64 -19.05 -5.78 1.52
N PRO A 65 -19.39 -6.67 2.46
CA PRO A 65 -20.73 -7.02 2.94
C PRO A 65 -21.30 -6.04 3.99
N GLY A 66 -20.49 -5.11 4.49
CA GLY A 66 -20.78 -4.31 5.68
C GLY A 66 -19.95 -4.81 6.88
N HIS A 67 -19.25 -3.89 7.53
CA HIS A 67 -18.40 -4.17 8.71
C HIS A 67 -19.11 -4.95 9.82
N LYS A 68 -20.42 -4.75 10.03
CA LYS A 68 -21.21 -5.52 11.00
C LYS A 68 -21.30 -7.01 10.65
N ILE A 69 -21.40 -7.37 9.37
CA ILE A 69 -21.41 -8.78 8.93
C ILE A 69 -20.04 -9.40 9.15
N VAL A 70 -18.97 -8.66 8.85
CA VAL A 70 -17.60 -9.11 9.12
C VAL A 70 -17.41 -9.36 10.63
N LYS A 71 -17.91 -8.47 11.48
CA LYS A 71 -17.86 -8.62 12.94
C LYS A 71 -18.59 -9.86 13.46
N LEU A 72 -19.68 -10.30 12.82
CA LEU A 72 -20.36 -11.55 13.19
C LEU A 72 -19.45 -12.78 13.07
N HIS A 73 -18.43 -12.72 12.21
CA HIS A 73 -17.43 -13.78 12.05
C HIS A 73 -16.26 -13.63 13.03
N GLY A 74 -16.29 -12.64 13.94
CA GLY A 74 -15.18 -12.28 14.83
C GLY A 74 -14.44 -11.06 14.31
N SER A 75 -13.73 -11.20 13.20
CA SER A 75 -12.98 -10.12 12.55
C SER A 75 -12.80 -10.36 11.05
N LEU A 76 -12.17 -9.41 10.35
CA LEU A 76 -11.81 -9.60 8.95
C LEU A 76 -10.83 -10.77 8.76
N HIS A 77 -9.96 -11.04 9.73
CA HIS A 77 -9.05 -12.17 9.71
C HIS A 77 -9.81 -13.49 9.58
N ASP A 78 -10.83 -13.67 10.42
CA ASP A 78 -11.67 -14.87 10.46
C ASP A 78 -12.53 -14.97 9.21
N PHE A 79 -13.13 -13.84 8.78
CA PHE A 79 -13.98 -13.78 7.60
C PHE A 79 -13.26 -14.18 6.31
N MET A 80 -12.00 -13.79 6.14
CA MET A 80 -11.22 -14.09 4.93
C MET A 80 -10.20 -15.22 5.09
N ASN A 81 -10.13 -15.86 6.27
CA ASN A 81 -9.11 -16.84 6.62
C ASN A 81 -7.66 -16.32 6.43
N TRP A 82 -7.39 -15.09 6.87
CA TRP A 82 -6.05 -14.50 6.88
C TRP A 82 -5.50 -14.42 8.29
N SER A 83 -4.41 -15.14 8.57
CA SER A 83 -3.82 -15.21 9.91
C SER A 83 -2.67 -14.22 10.14
N GLY A 84 -2.30 -13.42 9.14
CA GLY A 84 -1.28 -12.38 9.28
C GLY A 84 -1.92 -11.04 9.67
N PRO A 85 -1.13 -10.01 9.99
CA PRO A 85 -1.68 -8.68 10.24
C PRO A 85 -2.35 -8.06 9.01
N ILE A 86 -3.31 -7.17 9.27
CA ILE A 86 -4.04 -6.38 8.30
C ILE A 86 -3.88 -4.89 8.64
N LEU A 87 -3.47 -4.10 7.64
CA LEU A 87 -3.66 -2.65 7.64
C LEU A 87 -4.98 -2.33 6.94
N THR A 88 -5.82 -1.49 7.52
CA THR A 88 -6.99 -0.96 6.81
C THR A 88 -6.81 0.49 6.44
N ASP A 89 -7.17 0.84 5.21
CA ASP A 89 -7.28 2.25 4.83
C ASP A 89 -8.52 2.91 5.47
N SER A 90 -8.54 4.24 5.47
CA SER A 90 -9.59 5.04 6.10
C SER A 90 -10.83 5.24 5.22
N GLY A 91 -10.66 5.02 3.90
CA GLY A 91 -11.64 5.30 2.85
C GLY A 91 -11.52 6.68 2.19
N GLY A 92 -10.64 7.57 2.68
CA GLY A 92 -10.51 8.95 2.16
C GLY A 92 -10.18 9.00 0.66
N PHE A 93 -9.22 8.18 0.20
CA PHE A 93 -8.86 8.09 -1.22
C PHE A 93 -9.99 7.52 -2.10
N GLN A 94 -10.80 6.59 -1.59
CA GLN A 94 -11.90 6.00 -2.34
C GLN A 94 -13.05 6.97 -2.50
N ILE A 95 -13.33 7.78 -1.49
CA ILE A 95 -14.27 8.89 -1.61
C ILE A 95 -13.80 9.85 -2.70
N PHE A 96 -12.54 10.26 -2.66
CA PHE A 96 -11.93 11.12 -3.68
C PHE A 96 -12.02 10.52 -5.10
N SER A 97 -11.68 9.23 -5.27
CA SER A 97 -11.56 8.61 -6.59
C SER A 97 -12.86 8.07 -7.18
N LEU A 98 -13.87 7.76 -6.36
CA LEU A 98 -15.12 7.11 -6.80
C LEU A 98 -16.36 8.01 -6.71
N SER A 99 -16.31 9.14 -5.98
CA SER A 99 -17.46 10.04 -5.86
C SER A 99 -17.33 11.22 -6.83
N GLN A 100 -18.16 11.23 -7.89
CA GLN A 100 -18.28 12.38 -8.79
C GLN A 100 -18.79 13.64 -8.06
N PHE A 101 -19.51 13.44 -6.96
CA PHE A 101 -20.02 14.49 -6.10
C PHE A 101 -19.73 14.15 -4.64
N CYS A 102 -18.83 14.90 -4.03
CA CYS A 102 -18.60 14.93 -2.58
C CYS A 102 -18.79 16.35 -2.05
N LYS A 103 -19.41 16.47 -0.87
CA LYS A 103 -19.42 17.70 -0.09
C LYS A 103 -18.64 17.44 1.19
N VAL A 104 -17.58 18.20 1.39
CA VAL A 104 -16.67 18.06 2.51
C VAL A 104 -16.84 19.22 3.48
N ASN A 105 -16.89 18.94 4.78
CA ASN A 105 -16.92 19.94 5.85
C ASN A 105 -16.11 19.45 7.06
N ASN A 106 -16.02 20.24 8.14
CA ASN A 106 -15.22 19.87 9.31
C ASN A 106 -15.73 18.65 10.09
N GLU A 107 -16.96 18.19 9.84
CA GLU A 107 -17.55 17.01 10.47
C GLU A 107 -17.25 15.73 9.70
N GLY A 108 -17.25 15.78 8.37
CA GLY A 108 -17.01 14.62 7.54
C GLY A 108 -17.26 14.88 6.06
N VAL A 109 -17.57 13.80 5.33
CA VAL A 109 -17.84 13.84 3.89
C VAL A 109 -19.20 13.24 3.57
N LEU A 110 -20.02 14.01 2.86
CA LEU A 110 -21.24 13.53 2.22
C LEU A 110 -20.94 13.13 0.78
N PHE A 111 -21.23 11.89 0.40
CA PHE A 111 -21.05 11.39 -0.96
C PHE A 111 -22.17 10.41 -1.34
N LYS A 112 -22.32 10.15 -2.65
CA LYS A 112 -23.25 9.15 -3.16
C LYS A 112 -22.60 7.77 -3.20
N ASN A 113 -23.33 6.75 -2.75
CA ASN A 113 -22.94 5.37 -2.90
C ASN A 113 -22.84 5.01 -4.39
N HIS A 114 -21.68 4.52 -4.84
CA HIS A 114 -21.48 4.07 -6.22
C HIS A 114 -22.28 2.80 -6.57
N ILE A 115 -22.79 2.06 -5.57
CA ILE A 115 -23.55 0.82 -5.76
C ILE A 115 -25.05 1.09 -5.91
N ASN A 116 -25.63 1.94 -5.07
CA ASN A 116 -27.09 2.14 -5.00
C ASN A 116 -27.55 3.61 -5.02
N GLY A 117 -26.63 4.56 -5.19
CA GLY A 117 -26.93 5.99 -5.30
C GLY A 117 -27.32 6.69 -3.99
N LYS A 118 -27.47 5.99 -2.86
CA LYS A 118 -27.86 6.61 -1.59
C LYS A 118 -26.79 7.58 -1.08
N ASN A 119 -27.24 8.69 -0.48
CA ASN A 119 -26.35 9.62 0.20
C ASN A 119 -25.82 8.98 1.49
N ILE A 120 -24.51 9.07 1.71
CA ILE A 120 -23.83 8.58 2.90
C ILE A 120 -22.98 9.70 3.46
N PHE A 121 -23.08 9.89 4.77
CA PHE A 121 -22.22 10.80 5.51
C PHE A 121 -21.20 9.98 6.30
N LEU A 122 -19.91 10.14 5.99
CA LEU A 122 -18.81 9.46 6.66
C LEU A 122 -18.02 10.47 7.50
N THR A 123 -17.88 10.19 8.78
CA THR A 123 -17.10 10.99 9.73
C THR A 123 -15.86 10.22 10.21
N PRO A 124 -14.88 10.89 10.85
CA PRO A 124 -13.75 10.21 11.47
C PRO A 124 -14.16 9.07 12.41
N GLU A 125 -15.18 9.29 13.24
CA GLU A 125 -15.69 8.32 14.20
C GLU A 125 -16.28 7.09 13.51
N ILE A 126 -17.03 7.28 12.42
CA ILE A 126 -17.58 6.16 11.64
C ILE A 126 -16.44 5.36 10.98
N SER A 127 -15.44 6.04 10.39
CA SER A 127 -14.27 5.36 9.81
C SER A 127 -13.51 4.55 10.87
N MET A 128 -13.29 5.12 12.06
CA MET A 128 -12.65 4.41 13.18
C MET A 128 -13.48 3.22 13.66
N LYS A 129 -14.82 3.37 13.75
CA LYS A 129 -15.74 2.29 14.10
C LYS A 129 -15.66 1.13 13.11
N ILE A 130 -15.65 1.43 11.81
CA ILE A 130 -15.54 0.43 10.75
C ILE A 130 -14.25 -0.37 10.93
N GLN A 131 -13.11 0.31 11.07
CA GLN A 131 -11.81 -0.36 11.21
C GLN A 131 -11.71 -1.16 12.52
N LEU A 132 -12.34 -0.69 13.60
CA LEU A 132 -12.47 -1.44 14.85
C LEU A 132 -13.28 -2.73 14.66
N ASP A 133 -14.45 -2.65 14.01
CA ASP A 133 -15.32 -3.80 13.76
C ASP A 133 -14.71 -4.79 12.74
N LEU A 134 -13.82 -4.33 11.84
CA LEU A 134 -13.02 -5.18 10.96
C LEU A 134 -11.84 -5.86 11.70
N GLY A 135 -11.46 -5.40 12.88
CA GLY A 135 -10.37 -5.98 13.68
C GLY A 135 -8.98 -5.72 13.10
N SER A 136 -8.73 -4.55 12.53
CA SER A 136 -7.46 -4.16 11.91
C SER A 136 -6.29 -4.08 12.91
N ASN A 137 -5.09 -4.49 12.50
CA ASN A 137 -3.88 -4.36 13.32
C ASN A 137 -3.17 -3.03 13.17
N ILE A 138 -3.28 -2.42 11.98
CA ILE A 138 -2.85 -1.04 11.72
C ILE A 138 -4.07 -0.29 11.18
N VAL A 139 -4.48 0.72 11.94
CA VAL A 139 -5.63 1.59 11.67
C VAL A 139 -5.10 2.90 11.09
N MET A 140 -5.71 3.38 10.02
CA MET A 140 -5.38 4.67 9.41
C MET A 140 -6.41 5.72 9.82
N ILE A 141 -5.95 6.90 10.30
CA ILE A 141 -6.88 8.01 10.59
C ILE A 141 -7.71 8.40 9.37
N PHE A 142 -8.89 8.97 9.59
CA PHE A 142 -9.68 9.55 8.51
C PHE A 142 -9.08 10.87 8.03
N ASP A 143 -9.02 11.07 6.72
CA ASP A 143 -8.30 12.15 6.06
C ASP A 143 -9.01 12.62 4.78
N GLU A 144 -8.71 13.84 4.35
CA GLU A 144 -9.19 14.40 3.09
C GLU A 144 -8.07 14.31 2.03
N CYS A 145 -8.20 13.34 1.12
CA CYS A 145 -7.32 13.24 -0.03
C CYS A 145 -7.85 14.13 -1.18
N ILE A 146 -6.99 14.98 -1.75
CA ILE A 146 -7.31 15.80 -2.92
C ILE A 146 -6.45 15.39 -4.12
N SER A 147 -6.92 15.72 -5.33
CA SER A 147 -6.13 15.56 -6.55
C SER A 147 -4.90 16.45 -6.52
N TYR A 148 -3.86 16.05 -7.26
CA TYR A 148 -2.71 16.91 -7.50
C TYR A 148 -3.18 18.27 -8.05
N THR A 149 -2.76 19.33 -7.36
CA THR A 149 -3.09 20.71 -7.70
C THR A 149 -1.94 21.63 -7.28
N GLN A 150 -1.76 22.72 -8.02
CA GLN A 150 -0.89 23.83 -7.65
C GLN A 150 -1.65 24.91 -6.86
N ASP A 151 -2.91 24.68 -6.49
CA ASP A 151 -3.65 25.57 -5.60
C ASP A 151 -3.21 25.38 -4.15
N TRP A 152 -2.46 26.36 -3.64
CA TRP A 152 -1.92 26.34 -2.28
C TRP A 152 -3.02 26.42 -1.21
N GLU A 153 -4.01 27.29 -1.37
CA GLU A 153 -5.08 27.50 -0.39
C GLU A 153 -6.00 26.27 -0.30
N LYS A 154 -6.35 25.68 -1.45
CA LYS A 154 -7.08 24.41 -1.48
C LYS A 154 -6.31 23.30 -0.78
N THR A 155 -5.00 23.21 -1.03
CA THR A 155 -4.14 22.21 -0.40
C THR A 155 -4.03 22.43 1.11
N LYS A 156 -3.87 23.68 1.54
CA LYS A 156 -3.84 24.05 2.96
C LYS A 156 -5.16 23.70 3.65
N SER A 157 -6.30 24.06 3.05
CA SER A 157 -7.62 23.77 3.63
C SER A 157 -7.85 22.27 3.85
N ALA A 158 -7.51 21.43 2.86
CA ALA A 158 -7.63 19.97 2.98
C ALA A 158 -6.67 19.39 4.03
N MET A 159 -5.45 19.92 4.12
CA MET A 159 -4.47 19.54 5.14
C MET A 159 -4.95 19.91 6.55
N GLU A 160 -5.44 21.13 6.75
CA GLU A 160 -5.97 21.60 8.04
C GLU A 160 -7.18 20.79 8.48
N ARG A 161 -8.09 20.46 7.56
CA ARG A 161 -9.24 19.60 7.85
C ARG A 161 -8.81 18.18 8.23
N SER A 162 -7.82 17.62 7.52
CA SER A 162 -7.22 16.33 7.86
C SER A 162 -6.61 16.33 9.26
N LEU A 163 -6.01 17.44 9.73
CA LEU A 163 -5.52 17.56 11.11
C LEU A 163 -6.66 17.58 12.14
N ILE A 164 -7.79 18.23 11.84
CA ILE A 164 -8.98 18.20 12.69
C ILE A 164 -9.51 16.76 12.81
N TRP A 165 -9.60 16.06 11.68
CA TRP A 165 -10.06 14.67 11.64
C TRP A 165 -9.07 13.69 12.27
N ALA A 166 -7.76 13.97 12.21
CA ALA A 166 -6.73 13.22 12.92
C ALA A 166 -6.97 13.24 14.44
N LYS A 167 -7.27 14.42 15.01
CA LYS A 167 -7.59 14.58 16.43
C LYS A 167 -8.84 13.79 16.82
N LYS A 168 -9.92 13.89 16.03
CA LYS A 168 -11.16 13.12 16.24
C LYS A 168 -10.92 11.61 16.17
N SER A 169 -10.13 11.16 15.19
CA SER A 169 -9.76 9.75 15.03
C SER A 169 -8.98 9.22 16.24
N ARG A 170 -8.00 9.99 16.74
CA ARG A 170 -7.22 9.66 17.95
C ARG A 170 -8.13 9.52 19.17
N LEU A 171 -9.01 10.49 19.42
CA LEU A 171 -9.95 10.48 20.54
C LEU A 171 -10.89 9.27 20.50
N TYR A 172 -11.44 8.94 19.32
CA TYR A 172 -12.27 7.75 19.17
C TYR A 172 -11.47 6.46 19.46
N PHE A 173 -10.26 6.36 18.93
CA PHE A 173 -9.40 5.19 19.12
C PHE A 173 -9.09 4.96 20.62
N ASP A 174 -8.74 6.03 21.35
CA ASP A 174 -8.43 5.98 22.79
C ASP A 174 -9.64 5.63 23.64
N SER A 175 -10.77 6.30 23.41
CA SER A 175 -12.02 6.05 24.15
C SER A 175 -12.51 4.61 24.04
N HIS A 176 -12.23 3.94 22.92
CA HIS A 176 -12.57 2.54 22.69
C HIS A 176 -11.47 1.56 23.13
N LYS A 177 -10.41 2.05 23.78
CA LYS A 177 -9.28 1.25 24.30
C LYS A 177 -8.68 0.31 23.25
N ASN A 178 -8.65 0.74 21.99
CA ASN A 178 -8.09 -0.07 20.92
C ASN A 178 -6.57 -0.24 21.15
N LYS A 179 -6.09 -1.49 21.15
CA LYS A 179 -4.68 -1.82 21.44
C LYS A 179 -3.83 -2.00 20.17
N ASN A 180 -4.44 -1.85 19.00
CA ASN A 180 -3.77 -1.94 17.71
C ASN A 180 -2.91 -0.70 17.45
N LEU A 181 -2.33 -0.57 16.27
CA LEU A 181 -1.55 0.61 15.90
C LEU A 181 -2.46 1.65 15.22
N LEU A 182 -2.27 2.93 15.54
CA LEU A 182 -2.92 4.04 14.84
C LEU A 182 -1.88 4.89 14.10
N PHE A 183 -2.04 5.02 12.78
CA PHE A 183 -1.15 5.80 11.94
C PHE A 183 -1.77 7.14 11.55
N GLY A 184 -0.99 8.21 11.70
CA GLY A 184 -1.32 9.53 11.17
C GLY A 184 -1.00 9.64 9.68
N ILE A 185 -1.69 10.50 8.94
CA ILE A 185 -1.47 10.73 7.51
C ILE A 185 -1.02 12.18 7.30
N ILE A 186 0.23 12.34 6.88
CA ILE A 186 0.82 13.63 6.54
C ILE A 186 0.27 14.05 5.18
N HIS A 187 -0.32 15.25 5.13
CA HIS A 187 -0.84 15.89 3.92
C HIS A 187 -0.10 17.22 3.66
N GLY A 188 -0.47 17.92 2.58
CA GLY A 188 0.17 19.18 2.17
C GLY A 188 0.57 19.26 0.70
N GLY A 189 0.10 18.32 -0.13
CA GLY A 189 0.39 18.29 -1.57
C GLY A 189 1.89 18.30 -1.85
N VAL A 190 2.32 19.15 -2.78
CA VAL A 190 3.73 19.31 -3.18
C VAL A 190 4.47 20.43 -2.45
N TYR A 191 3.86 20.98 -1.42
CA TYR A 191 4.38 22.11 -0.64
C TYR A 191 5.07 21.64 0.63
N SER A 192 6.39 21.77 0.68
CA SER A 192 7.21 21.44 1.85
C SER A 192 6.72 22.12 3.13
N SER A 193 6.34 23.40 3.05
CA SER A 193 5.83 24.16 4.21
C SER A 193 4.55 23.58 4.80
N LEU A 194 3.60 23.15 3.95
CA LEU A 194 2.36 22.50 4.41
C LEU A 194 2.64 21.11 4.99
N ARG A 195 3.60 20.38 4.42
CA ARG A 195 4.04 19.07 4.96
C ARG A 195 4.67 19.22 6.33
N ASP A 196 5.46 20.28 6.55
CA ASP A 196 6.10 20.56 7.85
C ASP A 196 5.05 20.88 8.93
N ILE A 197 4.05 21.70 8.59
CA ILE A 197 2.91 21.98 9.48
C ILE A 197 2.17 20.69 9.81
N SER A 198 1.80 19.91 8.79
CA SER A 198 1.07 18.65 8.96
C SER A 198 1.83 17.68 9.86
N LEU A 199 3.12 17.46 9.60
CA LEU A 199 3.96 16.57 10.38
C LEU A 199 4.08 17.04 11.84
N LYS A 200 4.36 18.33 12.06
CA LYS A 200 4.52 18.89 13.41
C LYS A 200 3.27 18.68 14.26
N GLU A 201 2.09 18.94 13.69
CA GLU A 201 0.82 18.75 14.40
C GLU A 201 0.49 17.27 14.64
N LEU A 202 0.77 16.38 13.68
CA LEU A 202 0.58 14.94 13.87
C LEU A 202 1.54 14.36 14.93
N ILE A 203 2.77 14.87 15.03
CA ILE A 203 3.70 14.49 16.10
C ILE A 203 3.16 14.89 17.48
N LYS A 204 2.60 16.11 17.61
CA LYS A 204 1.97 16.56 18.87
C LYS A 204 0.78 15.70 19.28
N ILE A 205 -0.03 15.26 18.33
CA ILE A 205 -1.18 14.37 18.61
C ILE A 205 -0.69 12.99 19.07
N GLY A 206 0.39 12.48 18.47
CA GLY A 206 1.00 11.20 18.83
C GLY A 206 0.37 10.01 18.11
N PHE A 207 1.15 9.37 17.25
CA PHE A 207 0.76 8.18 16.49
C PHE A 207 1.82 7.09 16.55
N ASP A 208 1.43 5.87 16.20
CA ASP A 208 2.33 4.71 16.17
C ASP A 208 3.18 4.63 14.92
N GLY A 209 2.75 5.31 13.86
CA GLY A 209 3.44 5.45 12.58
C GLY A 209 2.90 6.64 11.79
N TYR A 210 3.63 7.01 10.75
CA TYR A 210 3.30 8.17 9.93
C TYR A 210 3.28 7.78 8.45
N ALA A 211 2.13 7.96 7.83
CA ALA A 211 1.96 7.77 6.40
C ALA A 211 2.11 9.10 5.65
N LEU A 212 2.54 9.03 4.40
CA LEU A 212 2.56 10.14 3.47
C LEU A 212 1.41 9.94 2.48
N GLY A 213 0.35 10.73 2.68
CA GLY A 213 -0.84 10.75 1.82
C GLY A 213 -0.77 11.83 0.74
N GLY A 214 -1.71 11.79 -0.21
CA GLY A 214 -1.81 12.78 -1.28
C GLY A 214 -0.59 12.81 -2.22
N LEU A 215 0.07 11.67 -2.37
CA LEU A 215 1.15 11.42 -3.34
C LEU A 215 0.73 10.24 -4.23
N ALA A 216 1.34 10.10 -5.40
CA ALA A 216 0.93 9.25 -6.50
C ALA A 216 -0.51 9.53 -6.99
N VAL A 217 -0.93 10.80 -6.94
CA VAL A 217 -2.26 11.28 -7.35
C VAL A 217 -2.22 12.16 -8.61
N GLY A 218 -1.09 12.19 -9.30
CA GLY A 218 -0.91 12.85 -10.59
C GLY A 218 0.34 13.74 -10.67
N GLU A 219 1.05 13.92 -9.56
CA GLU A 219 2.24 14.77 -9.50
C GLU A 219 3.45 14.15 -10.22
N PRO A 220 4.39 14.97 -10.73
CA PRO A 220 5.63 14.48 -11.29
C PRO A 220 6.49 13.71 -10.27
N LYS A 221 7.14 12.64 -10.72
CA LYS A 221 7.99 11.80 -9.85
C LYS A 221 9.11 12.59 -9.16
N LYS A 222 9.69 13.58 -9.84
CA LYS A 222 10.71 14.46 -9.27
C LYS A 222 10.18 15.25 -8.05
N GLU A 223 8.93 15.69 -8.10
CA GLU A 223 8.31 16.39 -6.97
C GLU A 223 8.03 15.46 -5.80
N MET A 224 7.48 14.28 -6.07
CA MET A 224 7.30 13.24 -5.06
C MET A 224 8.63 12.94 -4.35
N TYR A 225 9.71 12.68 -5.10
CA TYR A 225 11.04 12.39 -4.54
C TYR A 225 11.60 13.54 -3.72
N ARG A 226 11.52 14.79 -4.22
CA ARG A 226 11.94 15.98 -3.47
C ARG A 226 11.21 16.10 -2.12
N LEU A 227 9.92 15.78 -2.09
CA LEU A 227 9.13 15.80 -0.85
C LEU A 227 9.53 14.68 0.10
N LEU A 228 9.80 13.48 -0.41
CA LEU A 228 10.30 12.38 0.41
C LEU A 228 11.65 12.76 1.05
N ASP A 229 12.56 13.37 0.28
CA ASP A 229 13.86 13.86 0.77
C ASP A 229 13.70 14.92 1.88
N HIS A 230 12.66 15.75 1.79
CA HIS A 230 12.36 16.81 2.78
C HIS A 230 11.69 16.27 4.05
N VAL A 231 10.66 15.44 3.90
CA VAL A 231 9.75 15.06 5.00
C VAL A 231 10.28 13.85 5.79
N CYS A 232 10.82 12.83 5.10
CA CYS A 232 11.20 11.59 5.77
C CYS A 232 12.24 11.78 6.88
N PRO A 233 13.30 12.61 6.72
CA PRO A 233 14.28 12.85 7.79
C PRO A 233 13.67 13.45 9.06
N GLN A 234 12.56 14.19 8.93
CA GLN A 234 11.89 14.86 10.05
C GLN A 234 10.96 13.91 10.85
N ILE A 235 10.54 12.79 10.25
CA ILE A 235 9.69 11.81 10.94
C ILE A 235 10.51 11.08 12.03
N PRO A 236 9.98 10.95 13.27
CA PRO A 236 10.71 10.31 14.38
C PRO A 236 11.31 8.95 14.00
N LYS A 237 12.60 8.76 14.31
CA LYS A 237 13.36 7.58 13.84
C LYS A 237 12.76 6.26 14.32
N ASN A 238 12.17 6.23 15.51
CA ASN A 238 11.53 5.07 16.14
C ASN A 238 10.09 4.83 15.66
N LYS A 239 9.65 5.50 14.59
CA LYS A 239 8.32 5.35 13.99
C LYS A 239 8.46 4.91 12.54
N PRO A 240 7.62 3.98 12.06
CA PRO A 240 7.61 3.55 10.68
C PRO A 240 7.06 4.63 9.75
N ARG A 241 7.54 4.63 8.52
CA ARG A 241 7.15 5.57 7.46
C ARG A 241 6.44 4.83 6.34
N TYR A 242 5.20 5.20 6.05
CA TYR A 242 4.35 4.50 5.08
C TYR A 242 4.04 5.39 3.86
N LEU A 243 4.50 5.00 2.67
CA LEU A 243 4.14 5.70 1.43
C LEU A 243 2.91 5.05 0.79
N MET A 244 1.79 5.77 0.79
CA MET A 244 0.49 5.22 0.39
C MET A 244 0.35 5.16 -1.14
N GLY A 245 -0.14 4.04 -1.67
CA GLY A 245 -0.55 3.88 -3.07
C GLY A 245 0.58 3.81 -4.10
N VAL A 246 1.84 3.80 -3.69
CA VAL A 246 3.01 3.74 -4.57
C VAL A 246 3.42 2.29 -4.85
N GLY A 247 3.62 1.98 -6.14
CA GLY A 247 3.77 0.58 -6.53
C GLY A 247 4.72 0.24 -7.66
N LYS A 248 5.34 1.15 -8.42
CA LYS A 248 6.34 0.68 -9.41
C LYS A 248 7.60 0.20 -8.71
N PRO A 249 8.28 -0.87 -9.16
CA PRO A 249 9.51 -1.35 -8.53
C PRO A 249 10.56 -0.26 -8.29
N GLU A 250 10.70 0.67 -9.25
CA GLU A 250 11.61 1.82 -9.15
C GLU A 250 11.18 2.74 -8.01
N ASP A 251 9.88 3.06 -7.92
CA ASP A 251 9.35 3.93 -6.88
C ASP A 251 9.52 3.33 -5.48
N LEU A 252 9.45 2.00 -5.36
CA LEU A 252 9.71 1.31 -4.09
C LEU A 252 11.17 1.49 -3.68
N ILE A 253 12.11 1.28 -4.60
CA ILE A 253 13.55 1.47 -4.36
C ILE A 253 13.86 2.93 -4.01
N GLU A 254 13.32 3.87 -4.78
CA GLU A 254 13.51 5.30 -4.56
C GLU A 254 12.87 5.77 -3.25
N GLY A 255 11.72 5.21 -2.86
CA GLY A 255 11.10 5.47 -1.57
C GLY A 255 11.96 4.95 -0.42
N VAL A 256 12.47 3.72 -0.51
CA VAL A 256 13.38 3.15 0.50
C VAL A 256 14.67 3.96 0.61
N ASN A 257 15.24 4.39 -0.53
CA ASN A 257 16.41 5.25 -0.56
C ASN A 257 16.20 6.60 0.13
N ARG A 258 14.94 6.99 0.38
CA ARG A 258 14.54 8.21 1.12
C ARG A 258 13.98 7.90 2.50
N GLY A 259 14.05 6.63 2.91
CA GLY A 259 13.73 6.17 4.25
C GLY A 259 12.28 5.76 4.47
N ILE A 260 11.53 5.43 3.42
CA ILE A 260 10.21 4.79 3.55
C ILE A 260 10.37 3.32 3.98
N ASP A 261 9.50 2.89 4.89
CA ASP A 261 9.49 1.54 5.49
C ASP A 261 8.35 0.66 4.95
N MET A 262 7.25 1.23 4.46
CA MET A 262 6.05 0.49 4.06
C MET A 262 5.45 1.03 2.76
N PHE A 263 4.89 0.13 1.96
CA PHE A 263 4.23 0.43 0.68
C PHE A 263 3.01 -0.47 0.47
N ASP A 264 2.06 0.03 -0.30
CA ASP A 264 0.95 -0.75 -0.84
C ASP A 264 0.67 -0.31 -2.29
N CYS A 265 0.21 -1.24 -3.12
CA CYS A 265 -0.34 -0.87 -4.41
C CYS A 265 -1.18 -2.00 -5.01
N VAL A 266 -2.22 -1.63 -5.76
CA VAL A 266 -2.98 -2.58 -6.60
C VAL A 266 -2.22 -2.99 -7.86
N MET A 267 -1.12 -2.30 -8.21
CA MET A 267 -0.38 -2.49 -9.46
C MET A 267 0.00 -3.95 -9.75
N PRO A 268 0.68 -4.71 -8.86
CA PRO A 268 1.09 -6.09 -9.19
C PRO A 268 -0.09 -6.98 -9.55
N THR A 269 -1.19 -6.91 -8.79
CA THR A 269 -2.37 -7.76 -9.05
C THR A 269 -3.16 -7.25 -10.26
N ARG A 270 -3.33 -5.94 -10.44
CA ARG A 270 -4.03 -5.36 -11.59
C ARG A 270 -3.28 -5.64 -12.90
N ASN A 271 -1.98 -5.45 -12.90
CA ASN A 271 -1.12 -5.68 -14.06
C ASN A 271 -1.09 -7.15 -14.44
N ALA A 272 -1.00 -8.06 -13.46
CA ALA A 272 -1.05 -9.50 -13.68
C ALA A 272 -2.31 -9.93 -14.46
N ARG A 273 -3.48 -9.45 -14.04
CA ARG A 273 -4.76 -9.75 -14.73
C ARG A 273 -4.83 -9.15 -16.13
N ASN A 274 -4.13 -8.05 -16.36
CA ASN A 274 -4.03 -7.39 -17.67
C ASN A 274 -2.87 -7.91 -18.54
N GLY A 275 -2.13 -8.93 -18.09
CA GLY A 275 -1.05 -9.56 -18.85
C GLY A 275 0.30 -8.85 -18.80
N TYR A 276 0.52 -7.97 -17.81
CA TYR A 276 1.79 -7.28 -17.57
C TYR A 276 2.50 -7.91 -16.37
N LEU A 277 3.63 -8.58 -16.62
CA LEU A 277 4.32 -9.42 -15.65
C LEU A 277 5.71 -8.86 -15.36
N PHE A 278 5.99 -8.60 -14.09
CA PHE A 278 7.29 -8.07 -13.66
C PHE A 278 8.31 -9.20 -13.61
N VAL A 279 9.46 -9.02 -14.25
CA VAL A 279 10.56 -9.99 -14.27
C VAL A 279 11.87 -9.28 -13.94
N THR A 280 12.92 -10.04 -13.65
CA THR A 280 14.25 -9.54 -13.28
C THR A 280 14.75 -8.46 -14.24
N ASN A 281 14.55 -8.68 -15.54
CA ASN A 281 14.94 -7.78 -16.61
C ASN A 281 13.74 -7.05 -17.23
N GLY A 282 12.82 -6.52 -16.42
CA GLY A 282 11.77 -5.60 -16.89
C GLY A 282 10.35 -6.14 -16.82
N ILE A 283 9.58 -5.91 -17.88
CA ILE A 283 8.15 -6.24 -17.91
C ILE A 283 7.84 -7.05 -19.17
N ILE A 284 7.30 -8.26 -18.97
CA ILE A 284 6.75 -9.09 -20.03
C ILE A 284 5.28 -8.74 -20.24
N LYS A 285 4.91 -8.42 -21.48
CA LYS A 285 3.52 -8.32 -21.93
C LYS A 285 3.11 -9.67 -22.51
N ILE A 286 2.57 -10.56 -21.68
CA ILE A 286 2.42 -11.99 -22.01
C ILE A 286 1.48 -12.26 -23.20
N ARG A 287 0.61 -11.29 -23.53
CA ARG A 287 -0.28 -11.33 -24.70
C ARG A 287 0.44 -11.10 -26.04
N ASN A 288 1.70 -10.68 -26.03
CA ASN A 288 2.45 -10.49 -27.27
C ASN A 288 2.67 -11.82 -28.01
N LYS A 289 2.53 -11.80 -29.34
CA LYS A 289 2.66 -12.99 -30.21
C LYS A 289 3.98 -13.74 -30.05
N GLN A 290 5.07 -13.04 -29.73
CA GLN A 290 6.40 -13.64 -29.52
C GLN A 290 6.41 -14.75 -28.46
N TYR A 291 5.47 -14.72 -27.51
CA TYR A 291 5.41 -15.72 -26.43
C TYR A 291 4.59 -16.95 -26.81
N LYS A 292 3.94 -16.99 -27.98
CA LYS A 292 3.05 -18.09 -28.38
C LYS A 292 3.72 -19.46 -28.36
N GLU A 293 4.99 -19.53 -28.75
CA GLU A 293 5.78 -20.76 -28.83
C GLU A 293 6.97 -20.76 -27.85
N ASP A 294 7.03 -19.78 -26.95
CA ASP A 294 8.10 -19.65 -25.95
C ASP A 294 7.92 -20.66 -24.81
N LEU A 295 8.69 -21.76 -24.86
CA LEU A 295 8.69 -22.81 -23.85
C LEU A 295 9.50 -22.46 -22.59
N SER A 296 10.15 -21.29 -22.55
CA SER A 296 10.87 -20.87 -21.35
C SER A 296 9.91 -20.50 -20.21
N CYS A 297 10.42 -20.59 -18.98
CA CYS A 297 9.72 -20.05 -17.81
C CYS A 297 9.58 -18.52 -17.89
N LEU A 298 8.66 -17.95 -17.11
CA LEU A 298 8.43 -16.52 -17.14
C LEU A 298 9.66 -15.69 -16.74
N ASP A 299 10.34 -16.08 -15.65
CA ASP A 299 11.58 -15.46 -15.16
C ASP A 299 12.49 -16.53 -14.53
N SER A 300 13.70 -16.70 -15.07
CA SER A 300 14.63 -17.75 -14.62
C SER A 300 15.21 -17.53 -13.23
N ALA A 301 15.16 -16.30 -12.70
CA ALA A 301 15.58 -16.02 -11.33
C ALA A 301 14.42 -16.14 -10.32
N CYS A 302 13.20 -16.37 -10.80
CA CYS A 302 12.01 -16.43 -9.96
C CYS A 302 11.71 -17.86 -9.54
N THR A 303 11.43 -18.06 -8.25
CA THR A 303 11.15 -19.38 -7.68
C THR A 303 9.67 -19.60 -7.37
N CYS A 304 8.77 -18.74 -7.87
CA CYS A 304 7.35 -18.85 -7.62
C CYS A 304 6.72 -20.08 -8.29
N TYR A 305 5.53 -20.47 -7.83
CA TYR A 305 4.76 -21.58 -8.42
C TYR A 305 4.63 -21.47 -9.95
N THR A 306 4.31 -20.28 -10.45
CA THR A 306 4.14 -20.04 -11.89
C THR A 306 5.42 -20.29 -12.69
N CYS A 307 6.57 -19.78 -12.23
CA CYS A 307 7.84 -19.95 -12.95
C CYS A 307 8.38 -21.38 -12.89
N ARG A 308 8.04 -22.15 -11.85
CA ARG A 308 8.49 -23.55 -11.72
C ARG A 308 7.74 -24.52 -12.63
N TYR A 309 6.47 -24.27 -12.90
CA TYR A 309 5.58 -25.28 -13.49
C TYR A 309 4.96 -24.89 -14.83
N TYR A 310 5.09 -23.63 -15.27
CA TYR A 310 4.43 -23.16 -16.49
C TYR A 310 5.37 -22.39 -17.41
N THR A 311 5.15 -22.56 -18.71
CA THR A 311 5.87 -21.87 -19.78
C THR A 311 5.17 -20.56 -20.13
N ARG A 312 5.90 -19.64 -20.76
CA ARG A 312 5.32 -18.39 -21.29
C ARG A 312 4.26 -18.66 -22.36
N SER A 313 4.46 -19.68 -23.20
CA SER A 313 3.47 -20.16 -24.18
C SER A 313 2.12 -20.51 -23.54
N TYR A 314 2.14 -21.27 -22.44
CA TYR A 314 0.91 -21.61 -21.74
C TYR A 314 0.24 -20.39 -21.13
N LEU A 315 1.00 -19.48 -20.50
CA LEU A 315 0.46 -18.24 -19.95
C LEU A 315 -0.11 -17.31 -21.04
N HIS A 316 0.53 -17.26 -22.21
CA HIS A 316 0.05 -16.54 -23.38
C HIS A 316 -1.29 -17.10 -23.85
N HIS A 317 -1.40 -18.44 -23.96
CA HIS A 317 -2.64 -19.13 -24.31
C HIS A 317 -3.77 -18.79 -23.33
N LEU A 318 -3.56 -19.00 -22.02
CA LEU A 318 -4.56 -18.68 -20.99
C LEU A 318 -5.00 -17.21 -21.03
N SER A 319 -4.07 -16.28 -21.27
CA SER A 319 -4.40 -14.86 -21.40
C SER A 319 -5.23 -14.54 -22.64
N SER A 320 -5.02 -15.29 -23.73
CA SER A 320 -5.69 -15.11 -25.02
C SER A 320 -7.12 -15.64 -25.02
N CYS A 321 -7.39 -16.72 -24.28
CA CYS A 321 -8.75 -17.24 -24.08
C CYS A 321 -9.46 -16.68 -22.83
N ASN A 322 -8.87 -15.68 -22.16
CA ASN A 322 -9.41 -15.07 -20.92
C ASN A 322 -9.69 -16.08 -19.79
N GLU A 323 -8.89 -17.14 -19.72
CA GLU A 323 -9.01 -18.16 -18.68
C GLU A 323 -8.63 -17.61 -17.31
N MET A 324 -9.48 -17.87 -16.30
CA MET A 324 -9.29 -17.36 -14.93
C MET A 324 -7.96 -17.83 -14.32
N LEU A 325 -7.51 -19.03 -14.70
CA LEU A 325 -6.24 -19.58 -14.26
C LEU A 325 -5.06 -18.69 -14.69
N GLY A 326 -5.12 -18.06 -15.87
CA GLY A 326 -4.07 -17.17 -16.34
C GLY A 326 -3.91 -15.95 -15.42
N ALA A 327 -5.03 -15.33 -15.04
CA ALA A 327 -5.04 -14.22 -14.09
C ALA A 327 -4.49 -14.63 -12.70
N ARG A 328 -4.83 -15.83 -12.22
CA ARG A 328 -4.35 -16.39 -10.95
C ARG A 328 -2.83 -16.62 -10.97
N LEU A 329 -2.31 -17.36 -11.96
CA LEU A 329 -0.88 -17.66 -12.10
C LEU A 329 -0.03 -16.39 -12.24
N ASN A 330 -0.50 -15.44 -13.06
CA ASN A 330 0.16 -14.15 -13.23
C ASN A 330 0.21 -13.35 -11.92
N THR A 331 -0.85 -13.43 -11.11
CA THR A 331 -0.93 -12.71 -9.83
C THR A 331 0.01 -13.30 -8.80
N ILE A 332 0.09 -14.63 -8.71
CA ILE A 332 1.07 -15.33 -7.85
C ILE A 332 2.48 -14.87 -8.19
N HIS A 333 2.82 -14.82 -9.48
CA HIS A 333 4.13 -14.38 -9.95
C HIS A 333 4.44 -12.94 -9.57
N ASN A 334 3.57 -11.99 -9.94
CA ASN A 334 3.82 -10.57 -9.67
C ASN A 334 3.95 -10.27 -8.17
N LEU A 335 3.13 -10.89 -7.32
CA LEU A 335 3.26 -10.70 -5.88
C LEU A 335 4.55 -11.31 -5.34
N HIS A 336 4.94 -12.50 -5.79
CA HIS A 336 6.21 -13.10 -5.39
C HIS A 336 7.42 -12.25 -5.83
N TYR A 337 7.37 -11.65 -7.03
CA TYR A 337 8.38 -10.69 -7.48
C TYR A 337 8.52 -9.52 -6.50
N TYR A 338 7.40 -8.90 -6.10
CA TYR A 338 7.42 -7.76 -5.16
C TYR A 338 7.95 -8.16 -3.78
N GLN A 339 7.57 -9.33 -3.27
CA GLN A 339 8.06 -9.81 -1.98
C GLN A 339 9.56 -10.15 -2.04
N THR A 340 10.03 -10.71 -3.16
CA THR A 340 11.45 -10.99 -3.41
C THR A 340 12.25 -9.69 -3.52
N LEU A 341 11.73 -8.69 -4.23
CA LEU A 341 12.34 -7.35 -4.30
C LEU A 341 12.51 -6.74 -2.90
N MET A 342 11.45 -6.76 -2.08
CA MET A 342 11.52 -6.27 -0.70
C MET A 342 12.51 -7.06 0.16
N SER A 343 12.59 -8.38 -0.03
CA SER A 343 13.58 -9.23 0.65
C SER A 343 15.02 -8.85 0.27
N ASN A 344 15.28 -8.67 -1.02
CA ASN A 344 16.60 -8.28 -1.52
C ASN A 344 17.00 -6.88 -1.03
N ILE A 345 16.05 -5.94 -1.00
CA ILE A 345 16.25 -4.61 -0.40
C ILE A 345 16.66 -4.76 1.07
N ARG A 346 15.90 -5.49 1.89
CA ARG A 346 16.22 -5.71 3.31
C ARG A 346 17.62 -6.30 3.49
N ASN A 347 17.95 -7.33 2.71
CA ASN A 347 19.26 -7.97 2.76
C ASN A 347 20.39 -7.01 2.35
N SER A 348 20.18 -6.16 1.35
CA SER A 348 21.20 -5.19 0.95
C SER A 348 21.43 -4.11 2.02
N ILE A 349 20.37 -3.64 2.70
CA ILE A 349 20.48 -2.69 3.82
C ILE A 349 21.25 -3.32 4.97
N LYS A 350 20.87 -4.54 5.41
CA LYS A 350 21.56 -5.29 6.49
C LYS A 350 23.07 -5.43 6.25
N ASN A 351 23.49 -5.49 4.99
CA ASN A 351 24.87 -5.74 4.60
C ASN A 351 25.63 -4.47 4.14
N ASN A 352 25.08 -3.27 4.35
CA ASN A 352 25.67 -2.00 3.88
C ASN A 352 25.97 -1.99 2.36
N LYS A 353 25.10 -2.63 1.58
CA LYS A 353 25.22 -2.77 0.12
C LYS A 353 24.00 -2.19 -0.60
N PHE A 354 23.17 -1.37 0.07
CA PHE A 354 21.95 -0.86 -0.54
C PHE A 354 22.26 0.02 -1.77
N ARG A 355 23.25 0.92 -1.69
CA ARG A 355 23.68 1.72 -2.86
C ARG A 355 24.08 0.85 -4.05
N GLN A 356 24.85 -0.22 -3.82
CA GLN A 356 25.25 -1.14 -4.89
C GLN A 356 24.04 -1.90 -5.46
N PHE A 357 23.11 -2.30 -4.61
CA PHE A 357 21.85 -2.92 -5.02
C PHE A 357 21.05 -2.01 -5.97
N VAL A 358 20.92 -0.72 -5.63
CA VAL A 358 20.25 0.28 -6.49
C VAL A 358 20.94 0.41 -7.84
N LEU A 359 22.26 0.55 -7.86
CA LEU A 359 23.04 0.65 -9.10
C LEU A 359 22.86 -0.60 -9.99
N ASN A 360 22.90 -1.78 -9.38
CA ASN A 360 22.70 -3.05 -10.09
C ASN A 360 21.30 -3.15 -10.69
N PHE A 361 20.27 -2.77 -9.94
CA PHE A 361 18.88 -2.78 -10.40
C PHE A 361 18.70 -1.90 -11.66
N TYR A 362 19.19 -0.66 -11.63
CA TYR A 362 19.09 0.24 -12.78
C TYR A 362 20.00 -0.18 -13.95
N LYS A 363 21.18 -0.75 -13.69
CA LYS A 363 22.04 -1.30 -14.74
C LYS A 363 21.37 -2.46 -15.48
N GLN A 364 20.69 -3.36 -14.75
CA GLN A 364 19.91 -4.44 -15.35
C GLN A 364 18.78 -3.91 -16.21
N LYS A 365 18.10 -2.86 -15.74
CA LYS A 365 16.99 -2.27 -16.47
C LYS A 365 17.41 -1.51 -17.74
N ASN A 366 18.52 -0.76 -17.71
CA ASN A 366 18.99 0.00 -18.86
C ASN A 366 19.50 -0.88 -20.02
N LYS A 367 19.83 -2.15 -19.77
CA LYS A 367 20.12 -3.13 -20.84
C LYS A 367 18.92 -3.44 -21.74
N ILE A 368 17.72 -2.95 -21.40
CA ILE A 368 16.44 -3.24 -22.10
C ILE A 368 16.06 -2.12 -23.09
N ASN A 369 16.79 -1.00 -23.14
CA ASN A 369 16.60 -0.02 -24.20
C ASN A 369 17.41 -0.45 -25.43
N PHE A 370 16.83 -1.31 -26.25
CA PHE A 370 17.22 -1.54 -27.65
C PHE A 370 16.02 -1.27 -28.55
#